data_AF-A0A103XG74-F1
#
_entry.id   AF-A0A103XG74-F1
#
_cell.length_a   1.000
_cell.length_b   1.000
_cell.length_c   1.000
_cell.angle_alpha   90.00
_cell.angle_beta   90.00
_cell.angle_gamma   90.00
#
_symmetry.space_group_name_H-M   'P 1'
#
loop_
_entity.id
_entity.type
_entity.pdbx_description
1 polymer ?
#
loop_
_entity_poly.entity_id
_entity_poly.type
_entity_poly.pdbx_seq_one_letter_code
_entity_poly.pdbx_strand_id
1 'polypeptide(L)'
;EIYGKSKKKIEPQQEHEKRVVLETIVGLLPREKNAISISFLSMLLRAAKYLDTTVVCKLDLEKRIGLQLSQAVLDDILIPSFCFDGDTMFDGDTVQQIMMNYAYPALSDMD
;
A
#
# COMPACT_ATOMS: atom_id res chain seq x y z
N GLU A 1 13.18 3.71 -21.44
CA GLU A 1 11.75 3.94 -21.74
C GLU A 1 10.88 2.84 -21.12
N ILE A 2 10.39 2.98 -19.89
CA ILE A 2 9.36 2.05 -19.38
C ILE A 2 8.48 2.79 -18.38
N TYR A 3 7.41 3.45 -18.84
CA TYR A 3 6.04 3.27 -18.33
C TYR A 3 5.01 4.08 -19.15
N GLY A 4 5.00 3.89 -20.46
CA GLY A 4 3.86 4.29 -21.30
C GLY A 4 2.77 3.22 -21.22
N LYS A 5 2.15 3.00 -20.05
CA LYS A 5 1.03 2.07 -19.95
C LYS A 5 -0.27 2.86 -20.06
N SER A 6 -0.82 2.90 -21.28
CA SER A 6 -2.19 3.32 -21.54
C SER A 6 -3.09 2.72 -20.46
N LYS A 7 -3.76 3.57 -19.68
CA LYS A 7 -4.79 3.12 -18.73
C LYS A 7 -5.83 2.36 -19.54
N LYS A 8 -5.74 1.02 -19.60
CA LYS A 8 -6.84 0.20 -20.10
C LYS A 8 -7.99 0.51 -19.17
N LYS A 9 -9.00 1.21 -19.67
CA LYS A 9 -10.17 1.61 -18.90
C LYS A 9 -10.84 0.33 -18.41
N ILE A 10 -10.61 0.00 -17.14
CA ILE A 10 -11.24 -1.15 -16.49
C ILE A 10 -12.73 -0.81 -16.41
N GLU A 11 -13.60 -1.77 -16.71
CA GLU A 11 -15.03 -1.56 -16.53
C GLU A 11 -15.33 -1.34 -15.04
N PRO A 12 -16.20 -0.38 -14.66
CA PRO A 12 -16.43 -0.02 -13.25
C PRO A 12 -16.79 -1.22 -12.35
N GLN A 13 -17.50 -2.21 -12.90
CA GLN A 13 -17.83 -3.45 -12.19
C GLN A 13 -16.58 -4.30 -11.90
N GLN A 14 -15.68 -4.45 -12.87
CA GLN A 14 -14.42 -5.18 -12.70
C GLN A 14 -13.46 -4.47 -11.73
N GLU A 15 -13.54 -3.15 -11.63
CA GLU A 15 -12.77 -2.37 -10.66
C GLU A 15 -13.25 -2.63 -9.23
N HIS A 16 -14.57 -2.63 -9.01
CA HIS A 16 -15.16 -2.97 -7.73
C HIS A 16 -14.83 -4.40 -7.28
N GLU A 17 -14.96 -5.38 -8.18
CA GLU A 17 -14.62 -6.77 -7.87
C GLU A 17 -13.14 -6.92 -7.46
N LYS A 18 -12.22 -6.25 -8.17
CA LYS A 18 -10.78 -6.24 -7.83
C LYS A 18 -10.53 -5.62 -6.46
N ARG A 19 -11.21 -4.52 -6.13
CA ARG A 19 -11.12 -3.88 -4.82
C ARG A 19 -11.58 -4.83 -3.71
N VAL A 20 -12.73 -5.49 -3.88
CA VAL A 20 -13.26 -6.45 -2.88
C VAL A 20 -12.31 -7.63 -2.69
N VAL A 21 -11.77 -8.19 -3.78
CA VAL A 21 -10.77 -9.27 -3.69
C VAL A 21 -9.53 -8.81 -2.93
N LEU A 22 -9.02 -7.61 -3.22
CA LEU A 22 -7.84 -7.08 -2.54
C LEU A 22 -8.08 -6.88 -1.04
N GLU A 23 -9.20 -6.27 -0.66
CA GLU A 23 -9.58 -6.08 0.75
C GLU A 23 -9.76 -7.41 1.47
N THR A 24 -10.33 -8.41 0.79
CA THR A 24 -10.46 -9.77 1.33
C THR A 24 -9.10 -10.43 1.55
N ILE A 25 -8.16 -10.30 0.60
CA ILE A 25 -6.79 -10.81 0.76
C ILE A 25 -6.15 -10.19 2.00
N VAL A 26 -6.19 -8.87 2.14
CA VAL A 26 -5.62 -8.16 3.31
C VAL A 26 -6.26 -8.63 4.62
N GLY A 27 -7.58 -8.84 4.63
CA GLY A 27 -8.31 -9.34 5.80
C GLY A 27 -7.96 -10.77 6.19
N LEU A 28 -7.50 -11.60 5.24
CA LEU A 28 -7.09 -12.99 5.47
C LEU A 28 -5.59 -13.12 5.82
N LEU A 29 -4.79 -12.06 5.67
CA LEU A 29 -3.36 -12.13 5.96
C LEU A 29 -3.11 -12.31 7.47
N PRO A 30 -2.15 -13.18 7.84
CA PRO A 30 -1.66 -13.30 9.21
C PRO A 30 -1.30 -11.92 9.79
N ARG A 31 -1.63 -11.71 11.07
CA ARG A 31 -1.37 -10.43 11.77
C ARG A 31 -0.03 -10.44 12.50
N GLU A 32 0.59 -11.61 12.62
CA GLU A 32 1.87 -11.80 13.24
C GLU A 32 2.97 -11.05 12.46
N LYS A 33 3.82 -10.35 13.20
CA LYS A 33 4.96 -9.63 12.63
C LYS A 33 5.87 -10.60 11.87
N ASN A 34 6.35 -10.19 10.70
CA ASN A 34 7.23 -10.95 9.81
C ASN A 34 6.61 -12.25 9.20
N ALA A 35 5.31 -12.51 9.36
CA ALA A 35 4.66 -13.64 8.70
C ALA A 35 4.54 -13.45 7.17
N ILE A 36 4.52 -12.18 6.73
CA ILE A 36 4.41 -11.78 5.33
C ILE A 36 5.55 -10.82 5.00
N SER A 37 6.20 -11.00 3.84
CA SER A 37 7.31 -10.15 3.41
C SER A 37 6.85 -8.70 3.20
N ILE A 38 7.73 -7.76 3.52
CA ILE A 38 7.47 -6.33 3.32
C ILE A 38 7.21 -5.99 1.85
N SER A 39 7.95 -6.60 0.92
CA SER A 39 7.73 -6.41 -0.52
C SER A 39 6.34 -6.82 -0.97
N PHE A 40 5.77 -7.89 -0.40
CA PHE A 40 4.41 -8.30 -0.70
C PHE A 40 3.39 -7.31 -0.14
N LEU A 41 3.56 -6.84 1.10
CA LEU A 41 2.69 -5.80 1.67
C LEU A 41 2.75 -4.49 0.86
N SER A 42 3.95 -4.07 0.45
CA SER A 42 4.15 -2.89 -0.39
C SER A 42 3.49 -3.02 -1.76
N MET A 43 3.51 -4.22 -2.35
CA MET A 43 2.78 -4.51 -3.59
C MET A 43 1.26 -4.38 -3.38
N LEU A 44 0.74 -4.89 -2.27
CA LEU A 44 -0.68 -4.75 -1.94
C LEU A 44 -1.07 -3.30 -1.69
N LEU A 45 -0.23 -2.51 -1.02
CA LEU A 45 -0.48 -1.08 -0.77
C LEU A 45 -0.56 -0.28 -2.06
N ARG A 46 0.33 -0.56 -3.02
CA ARG A 46 0.26 0.06 -4.36
C ARG A 46 -1.02 -0.31 -5.09
N ALA A 47 -1.40 -1.58 -5.04
CA ALA A 47 -2.67 -2.03 -5.63
C ALA A 47 -3.88 -1.39 -4.93
N ALA A 48 -3.82 -1.23 -3.60
CA ALA A 48 -4.88 -0.65 -2.78
C ALA A 48 -5.13 0.82 -3.12
N LYS A 49 -4.05 1.58 -3.30
CA LYS A 49 -4.14 2.97 -3.76
C LYS A 49 -4.58 3.08 -5.21
N TYR A 50 -4.12 2.17 -6.08
CA TYR A 50 -4.53 2.15 -7.48
C TYR A 50 -6.02 1.84 -7.68
N LEU A 51 -6.59 0.95 -6.87
CA LEU A 51 -8.00 0.53 -6.91
C LEU A 51 -8.92 1.34 -5.98
N ASP A 52 -8.39 2.40 -5.36
CA ASP A 52 -9.03 3.21 -4.33
C ASP A 52 -9.81 2.37 -3.29
N THR A 53 -9.12 1.46 -2.62
CA THR A 53 -9.70 0.64 -1.55
C THR A 53 -10.12 1.49 -0.34
N THR A 54 -10.83 0.89 0.61
CA THR A 54 -11.16 1.53 1.88
C THR A 54 -9.93 2.11 2.58
N VAL A 55 -10.14 3.20 3.32
CA VAL A 55 -9.11 3.83 4.15
C VAL A 55 -8.55 2.84 5.17
N VAL A 56 -9.41 2.02 5.78
CA VAL A 56 -9.01 0.97 6.73
C VAL A 56 -8.02 -0.02 6.11
N CYS A 57 -8.26 -0.47 4.88
CA CYS A 57 -7.36 -1.38 4.17
C CYS A 57 -5.97 -0.75 3.92
N LYS A 58 -5.94 0.54 3.54
CA LYS A 58 -4.69 1.29 3.30
C LYS A 58 -3.91 1.47 4.61
N LEU A 59 -4.58 1.89 5.69
CA LEU A 59 -3.97 2.09 7.01
C LEU A 59 -3.43 0.80 7.62
N ASP A 60 -4.17 -0.32 7.48
CA ASP A 60 -3.71 -1.63 7.96
C ASP A 60 -2.40 -2.06 7.26
N LEU A 61 -2.33 -1.88 5.93
CA LEU A 61 -1.11 -2.15 5.17
C LEU A 61 0.05 -1.22 5.58
N GLU A 62 -0.20 0.09 5.71
CA GLU A 62 0.81 1.06 6.15
C GLU A 62 1.33 0.76 7.56
N LYS A 63 0.45 0.33 8.48
CA LYS A 63 0.82 -0.10 9.83
C LYS A 63 1.70 -1.35 9.79
N ARG A 64 1.28 -2.39 9.07
CA ARG A 64 2.05 -3.64 8.95
C ARG A 64 3.42 -3.42 8.30
N ILE A 65 3.52 -2.56 7.28
CA ILE A 65 4.81 -2.17 6.67
C ILE A 65 5.68 -1.43 7.68
N GLY A 66 5.14 -0.43 8.38
CA GLY A 66 5.88 0.34 9.39
C GLY A 66 6.47 -0.53 10.50
N LEU A 67 5.72 -1.54 10.97
CA LEU A 67 6.17 -2.46 12.02
C LEU A 67 7.40 -3.30 11.63
N GLN A 68 7.64 -3.54 10.34
CA GLN A 68 8.77 -4.34 9.84
C GLN A 68 9.70 -3.58 8.88
N LEU A 69 9.65 -2.24 8.92
CA LEU A 69 10.41 -1.36 8.04
C LEU A 69 11.94 -1.58 8.11
N SER A 70 12.45 -2.12 9.22
CA SER A 70 13.88 -2.45 9.39
C SER A 70 14.41 -3.49 8.39
N GLN A 71 13.53 -4.21 7.69
CA GLN A 71 13.87 -5.20 6.67
C GLN A 71 13.58 -4.71 5.25
N ALA A 72 13.05 -3.48 5.10
CA ALA A 72 12.67 -2.92 3.81
C ALA A 72 13.90 -2.52 2.98
N VAL A 73 13.84 -2.74 1.67
CA VAL A 73 14.67 -1.99 0.73
C VAL A 73 13.94 -0.73 0.28
N LEU A 74 14.68 0.24 -0.29
CA LEU A 74 14.11 1.47 -0.80
C LEU A 74 12.93 1.20 -1.76
N ASP A 75 13.10 0.22 -2.65
CA ASP A 75 12.08 -0.18 -3.61
C ASP A 75 10.77 -0.63 -2.97
N ASP A 76 10.76 -1.08 -1.71
CA ASP A 76 9.53 -1.45 -1.02
C ASP A 76 8.75 -0.21 -0.54
N ILE A 77 9.45 0.86 -0.19
CA ILE A 77 8.90 2.08 0.41
C ILE A 77 8.47 3.09 -0.66
N LEU A 78 9.06 3.03 -1.85
CA LEU A 78 8.73 3.93 -2.96
C LEU A 78 7.33 3.65 -3.52
N ILE A 79 6.31 4.28 -2.91
CA ILE A 79 4.93 4.24 -3.39
C ILE A 79 4.75 5.30 -4.48
N PRO A 80 4.50 4.91 -5.75
CA PRO A 80 4.27 5.88 -6.81
C PRO A 80 3.01 6.69 -6.54
N SER A 81 3.06 8.00 -6.73
CA SER A 81 1.86 8.83 -6.82
C SER A 81 1.21 8.65 -8.20
N PHE A 82 -0.11 8.65 -8.23
CA PHE A 82 -0.88 8.56 -9.48
C PHE A 82 -1.30 9.93 -10.01
N CYS A 83 -0.59 11.00 -9.62
CA CYS A 83 -0.77 12.35 -10.15
C CYS A 83 -0.61 12.38 -11.68
N PHE A 84 -1.35 13.28 -12.33
CA PHE A 84 -1.55 13.30 -13.78
C PHE A 84 -0.35 13.83 -14.61
N ASP A 85 0.73 14.28 -13.97
CA ASP A 85 1.90 14.82 -14.66
C ASP A 85 3.06 13.83 -14.62
N GLY A 86 3.69 13.63 -15.78
CA GLY A 86 4.68 12.59 -16.05
C GLY A 86 6.01 12.68 -15.29
N ASP A 87 6.08 13.46 -14.21
CA ASP A 87 7.19 13.45 -13.27
C ASP A 87 6.96 12.35 -12.22
N THR A 88 8.01 11.60 -11.88
CA THR A 88 7.94 10.54 -10.87
C THR A 88 7.77 11.17 -9.49
N MET A 89 6.54 11.50 -9.13
CA MET A 89 6.18 11.96 -7.80
C MET A 89 5.86 10.72 -6.95
N PHE A 90 6.51 10.60 -5.79
CA PHE A 90 6.19 9.57 -4.81
C PHE A 90 5.10 10.08 -3.87
N ASP A 91 4.32 9.17 -3.31
CA ASP A 91 3.30 9.48 -2.33
C ASP A 91 3.93 9.78 -0.96
N GLY A 92 4.24 11.05 -0.73
CA GLY A 92 4.89 11.52 0.50
C GLY A 92 4.06 11.25 1.75
N ASP A 93 2.74 11.35 1.66
CA ASP A 93 1.83 11.13 2.79
C ASP A 93 1.85 9.68 3.26
N THR A 94 1.78 8.72 2.33
CA THR A 94 1.91 7.30 2.66
C THR A 94 3.30 6.98 3.23
N VAL A 95 4.37 7.52 2.65
CA VAL A 95 5.72 7.31 3.18
C VAL A 95 5.83 7.88 4.59
N GLN A 96 5.28 9.07 4.84
CA GLN A 96 5.23 9.67 6.17
C GLN A 96 4.46 8.78 7.15
N GLN A 97 3.28 8.27 6.77
CA GLN A 97 2.47 7.40 7.62
C GLN A 97 3.21 6.10 7.98
N ILE A 98 3.89 5.47 7.01
CA ILE A 98 4.74 4.30 7.25
C ILE A 98 5.87 4.63 8.24
N MET A 99 6.52 5.78 8.08
CA MET A 99 7.59 6.23 8.99
C MET A 99 7.05 6.50 10.40
N MET A 100 5.84 7.06 10.53
CA MET A 100 5.19 7.27 11.83
C MET A 100 4.88 5.94 12.52
N ASN A 101 4.37 4.95 11.78
CA ASN A 101 4.13 3.60 12.30
C ASN A 101 5.42 2.87 12.70
N TYR A 102 6.54 3.17 12.04
CA TYR A 102 7.86 2.66 12.43
C TYR A 102 8.40 3.36 13.69
N ALA A 103 8.30 4.68 13.77
CA ALA A 103 8.86 5.49 14.86
C ALA A 103 8.04 5.36 16.17
N TYR A 104 6.72 5.18 16.06
CA TYR A 104 5.79 5.21 17.19
C TYR A 104 4.82 4.01 17.22
N PRO A 105 5.32 2.76 17.30
CA PRO A 105 4.48 1.57 17.21
C PRO A 105 3.44 1.46 18.34
N ALA A 106 3.75 1.94 19.56
CA ALA A 106 2.84 1.88 20.71
C ALA A 106 1.62 2.83 20.62
N LEU A 107 1.67 3.84 19.75
CA LEU A 107 0.51 4.72 19.48
C LEU A 107 -0.41 4.14 18.38
N SER A 108 0.11 3.22 17.56
CA SER A 108 -0.65 2.63 16.46
C SER A 108 -1.67 1.57 16.90
N ASP A 109 -1.66 1.15 18.16
CA ASP A 109 -2.58 0.17 18.75
C ASP A 109 -3.78 0.81 19.50
N MET A 110 -3.92 2.14 19.46
CA MET A 110 -4.99 2.87 20.18
C MET A 110 -6.25 3.18 19.33
N ASP A 111 -6.27 2.85 18.04
CA ASP A 111 -7.44 2.99 17.15
C ASP A 111 -8.15 1.65 16.88
#